data_AF-A0AA47PBP1-F1
#
_entry.id   AF-A0AA47PBP1-F1
#
_cell.length_a   1.000
_cell.length_b   1.000
_cell.length_c   1.000
_cell.angle_alpha   90.00
_cell.angle_beta   90.00
_cell.angle_gamma   90.00
#
_symmetry.space_group_name_H-M   'P 1'
#
loop_
_entity.id
_entity.type
_entity.pdbx_description
1 polymer ?
#
loop_
_entity_poly.entity_id
_entity_poly.type
_entity_poly.pdbx_seq_one_letter_code
_entity_poly.pdbx_strand_id
1 'polypeptide(L)'
;MTWGGDDAVAGETCPLTMEYHECGSPCADTCSNPDTNQTCDSRCTDGCFCPAGMVVDDVTHQGCVPLKSCPCSYNGKTFMPGESYTSNCKTWYALLFPRLPAC
;
A
#
# COMPACT_ATOMS: atom_id res chain seq x y z
N MET A 1 41.25 -1.89 12.32
CA MET A 1 40.52 -1.43 11.11
C MET A 1 40.61 -2.51 10.05
N THR A 2 39.56 -3.32 9.94
CA THR A 2 39.13 -4.21 8.83
C THR A 2 37.84 -4.83 9.38
N TRP A 3 36.65 -4.26 9.11
CA TRP A 3 35.85 -4.43 7.88
C TRP A 3 35.62 -5.91 7.57
N GLY A 4 34.45 -6.44 7.92
CA GLY A 4 34.02 -7.81 7.60
C GLY A 4 33.81 -8.68 8.83
N GLY A 5 32.64 -8.52 9.46
CA GLY A 5 32.14 -9.43 10.48
C GLY A 5 30.64 -9.59 10.23
N ASP A 6 30.29 -10.73 9.68
CA ASP A 6 28.99 -11.30 9.36
C ASP A 6 28.06 -11.43 10.57
N ASP A 7 27.76 -10.31 11.23
CA ASP A 7 26.60 -10.17 12.09
C ASP A 7 25.49 -9.54 11.24
N ALA A 8 24.83 -10.36 10.44
CA ALA A 8 23.57 -9.98 9.83
C ALA A 8 22.55 -9.85 10.97
N VAL A 9 22.52 -8.70 11.63
CA VAL A 9 21.41 -8.31 12.49
C VAL A 9 20.16 -8.46 11.65
N ALA A 10 19.31 -9.41 12.02
CA ALA A 10 17.99 -9.58 11.44
C ALA A 10 17.10 -8.40 11.88
N GLY A 11 17.41 -7.18 11.44
CA GLY A 11 16.87 -5.98 12.10
C GLY A 11 16.88 -4.65 11.36
N GLU A 12 17.55 -4.44 10.22
CA GLU A 12 17.57 -3.09 9.59
C GLU A 12 17.39 -3.08 8.06
N THR A 13 16.68 -4.06 7.53
CA THR A 13 16.10 -3.95 6.18
C THR A 13 14.61 -4.19 6.32
N CYS A 14 13.83 -3.13 6.14
CA CYS A 14 12.38 -3.19 6.23
C CYS A 14 11.84 -4.36 5.40
N PRO A 15 10.89 -5.15 5.94
CA PRO A 15 10.36 -6.30 5.23
C PRO A 15 9.56 -5.83 4.00
N LEU A 16 9.61 -6.60 2.91
CA LEU A 16 8.97 -6.29 1.62
C LEU A 16 9.57 -5.04 0.93
N THR A 17 8.74 -4.26 0.23
CA THR A 17 9.06 -3.04 -0.53
C THR A 17 8.97 -1.76 0.31
N MET A 18 9.24 -1.87 1.62
CA MET A 18 9.19 -0.75 2.57
C MET A 18 10.57 -0.08 2.70
N GLU A 19 10.55 1.21 3.06
CA GLU A 19 11.76 1.99 3.38
C GLU A 19 11.75 2.38 4.85
N TYR A 20 12.94 2.38 5.45
CA TYR A 20 13.12 2.88 6.80
C TYR A 20 13.11 4.41 6.76
N HIS A 21 12.30 5.03 7.61
CA HIS A 21 12.30 6.47 7.82
C HIS A 21 12.41 6.76 9.31
N GLU A 22 13.28 7.71 9.66
CA GLU A 22 13.44 8.22 11.03
C GLU A 22 12.22 9.03 11.51
N CYS A 23 11.41 9.54 10.57
CA CYS A 23 10.18 10.27 10.83
C CYS A 23 9.18 9.97 9.72
N GLY A 24 8.46 8.86 9.87
CA GLY A 24 7.31 8.50 9.04
C GLY A 24 6.01 8.65 9.81
N SER A 25 4.91 8.87 9.08
CA SER A 25 3.59 8.90 9.69
C SER A 25 3.21 7.51 10.20
N PRO A 26 2.81 7.35 11.46
CA PRO A 26 2.43 6.04 12.00
C PRO A 26 1.16 5.47 11.35
N CYS A 27 0.39 6.31 10.64
CA CYS A 27 -0.71 5.87 9.81
C CYS A 27 -0.22 5.54 8.40
N ALA A 28 -0.18 4.27 8.05
CA ALA A 28 0.08 3.83 6.69
C ALA A 28 -1.17 4.05 5.81
N ASP A 29 -0.98 4.61 4.62
CA ASP A 29 -1.99 4.63 3.57
C ASP A 29 -2.18 3.20 3.05
N THR A 30 -3.42 2.74 2.94
CA THR A 30 -3.75 1.40 2.45
C THR A 30 -4.56 1.46 1.16
N CYS A 31 -4.66 0.32 0.44
CA CYS A 31 -5.51 0.23 -0.74
C CYS A 31 -6.97 0.56 -0.46
N SER A 32 -7.50 0.13 0.69
CA SER A 32 -8.84 0.48 1.16
C SER A 32 -8.95 1.94 1.62
N ASN A 33 -7.87 2.50 2.16
CA ASN A 33 -7.85 3.83 2.76
C ASN A 33 -6.54 4.59 2.42
N PRO A 34 -6.45 5.22 1.23
CA PRO A 34 -5.22 5.85 0.75
C PRO A 34 -4.99 7.30 1.24
N ASP A 35 -5.82 7.79 2.15
CA ASP A 35 -5.74 9.16 2.70
C ASP A 35 -5.65 9.14 4.25
N THR A 36 -5.41 7.97 4.85
CA THR A 36 -5.30 7.83 6.31
C THR A 36 -4.18 8.67 6.88
N ASN A 37 -3.06 8.77 6.15
CA ASN A 37 -1.92 9.59 6.53
C ASN A 37 -2.28 11.07 6.65
N GLN A 38 -3.13 11.60 5.75
CA GLN A 38 -3.51 13.03 5.76
C GLN A 38 -4.39 13.41 6.96
N THR A 39 -5.18 12.46 7.46
CA THR A 39 -6.00 12.64 8.67
C THR A 39 -5.31 12.21 9.96
N CYS A 40 -4.06 11.75 9.88
CA CYS A 40 -3.32 11.23 11.02
C CYS A 40 -2.75 12.36 11.89
N ASP A 41 -3.41 12.70 13.00
CA ASP A 41 -2.92 13.69 13.98
C ASP A 41 -1.86 13.11 14.95
N SER A 42 -1.07 12.14 14.47
CA SER A 42 -0.07 11.47 15.31
C SER A 42 1.31 12.04 15.04
N ARG A 43 2.16 12.08 16.07
CA ARG A 43 3.57 12.43 15.90
C ARG A 43 4.25 11.39 15.01
N CYS A 44 5.14 11.84 14.11
CA CYS A 44 5.92 10.90 13.31
C CYS A 44 6.79 10.01 14.22
N THR A 45 7.06 8.80 13.77
CA THR A 45 7.86 7.81 14.47
C THR A 45 8.92 7.25 13.53
N ASP A 46 10.01 6.76 14.11
CA ASP A 46 10.99 5.98 13.36
C ASP A 46 10.44 4.57 13.09
N GLY A 47 10.67 4.03 11.90
CA GLY A 47 10.12 2.74 11.49
C GLY A 47 10.14 2.50 9.99
N CYS A 48 9.44 1.45 9.57
CA CYS A 48 9.31 1.05 8.17
C CYS A 48 8.00 1.55 7.57
N PHE A 49 8.08 2.27 6.46
CA PHE A 49 6.93 2.89 5.80
C PHE A 49 6.97 2.64 4.30
N CYS A 50 5.82 2.77 3.64
CA CYS A 50 5.79 2.73 2.19
C CYS A 50 6.39 4.02 1.60
N PRO A 51 7.17 3.91 0.51
CA PRO A 51 7.72 5.07 -0.16
C PRO A 51 6.62 5.96 -0.74
N ALA A 52 6.93 7.23 -0.98
CA ALA A 52 5.96 8.22 -1.44
C ALA A 52 5.24 7.78 -2.73
N GLY A 53 3.90 7.81 -2.70
CA GLY A 53 3.05 7.37 -3.81
C GLY A 53 2.74 5.87 -3.84
N MET A 54 3.22 5.11 -2.84
CA MET A 54 2.81 3.73 -2.59
C MET A 54 1.93 3.64 -1.35
N VAL A 55 1.10 2.60 -1.32
CA VAL A 55 0.19 2.28 -0.22
C VAL A 55 0.34 0.80 0.15
N VAL A 56 0.02 0.46 1.38
CA VAL A 56 0.00 -0.92 1.86
C VAL A 56 -1.20 -1.64 1.26
N ASP A 57 -0.93 -2.75 0.61
CA ASP A 57 -1.95 -3.64 0.11
C ASP A 57 -2.55 -4.47 1.25
N ASP A 58 -3.63 -3.95 1.86
CA ASP A 58 -4.40 -4.63 2.91
C ASP A 58 -5.29 -5.75 2.36
N VAL A 59 -5.41 -5.85 1.03
CA VAL A 59 -6.32 -6.79 0.36
C VAL A 59 -5.58 -8.08 0.00
N THR A 60 -4.49 -8.00 -0.77
CA THR A 60 -3.71 -9.18 -1.18
C THR A 60 -2.45 -9.42 -0.34
N HIS A 61 -2.16 -8.54 0.62
CA HIS A 61 -0.99 -8.60 1.51
C HIS A 61 0.35 -8.68 0.76
N GLN A 62 0.44 -8.05 -0.42
CA GLN A 62 1.66 -8.02 -1.23
C GLN A 62 2.70 -6.99 -0.76
N GLY A 63 2.38 -6.20 0.26
CA GLY A 63 3.26 -5.15 0.80
C GLY A 63 2.93 -3.78 0.25
N CYS A 64 3.96 -2.97 -0.04
CA CYS A 64 3.76 -1.65 -0.63
C CYS A 64 3.57 -1.77 -2.14
N VAL A 65 2.40 -1.35 -2.62
CA VAL A 65 2.05 -1.29 -4.04
C VAL A 65 1.69 0.14 -4.40
N PRO A 66 1.92 0.59 -5.65
CA PRO A 66 1.39 1.87 -6.07
C PRO A 66 -0.14 1.86 -5.99
N LEU A 67 -0.75 3.00 -5.65
CA LEU A 67 -2.22 3.12 -5.53
C LEU A 67 -2.98 2.61 -6.77
N LYS A 68 -2.34 2.74 -7.93
CA LYS A 68 -2.79 2.27 -9.24
C LYS A 68 -2.86 0.74 -9.37
N SER A 69 -2.06 0.03 -8.58
CA SER A 69 -2.01 -1.42 -8.54
C SER A 69 -2.86 -2.01 -7.42
N CYS A 70 -3.58 -1.18 -6.66
CA CYS A 70 -4.46 -1.66 -5.62
C CYS A 70 -5.63 -2.46 -6.21
N PRO A 71 -5.87 -3.68 -5.71
CA PRO A 71 -7.11 -4.37 -6.00
C PRO A 71 -8.27 -3.65 -5.29
N CYS A 72 -9.44 -3.64 -5.93
CA CYS A 72 -10.64 -3.04 -5.37
C CYS A 72 -11.64 -4.13 -5.00
N SER A 73 -12.40 -3.94 -3.92
CA SER A 73 -13.50 -4.83 -3.55
C SER A 73 -14.86 -4.19 -3.85
N TYR A 74 -15.63 -4.80 -4.73
CA TYR A 74 -16.98 -4.36 -5.05
C TYR A 74 -17.96 -5.53 -5.00
N ASN A 75 -19.05 -5.36 -4.23
CA ASN A 75 -20.11 -6.36 -4.07
C ASN A 75 -19.58 -7.76 -3.65
N GLY A 76 -18.61 -7.76 -2.71
CA GLY A 76 -17.98 -8.97 -2.19
C GLY A 76 -16.99 -9.66 -3.14
N LYS A 77 -16.62 -9.01 -4.26
CA LYS A 77 -15.65 -9.52 -5.23
C LYS A 77 -14.44 -8.60 -5.29
N THR A 78 -13.25 -9.18 -5.30
CA THR A 78 -11.99 -8.45 -5.47
C THR A 78 -11.63 -8.41 -6.95
N PHE A 79 -11.38 -7.21 -7.47
CA PHE A 79 -11.01 -6.96 -8.85
C PHE A 79 -9.60 -6.40 -8.90
N MET A 80 -8.78 -6.97 -9.77
CA MET A 80 -7.42 -6.48 -9.98
C MET A 80 -7.42 -5.22 -10.85
N PRO A 81 -6.42 -4.34 -10.68
CA PRO A 81 -6.22 -3.18 -11.54
C PRO A 81 -6.14 -3.60 -13.02
N GLY A 82 -6.94 -2.96 -13.88
CA GLY A 82 -7.02 -3.30 -15.31
C GLY A 82 -7.99 -4.42 -15.65
N GLU A 83 -8.62 -5.06 -14.66
CA GLU A 83 -9.71 -6.00 -14.90
C GLU A 83 -11.02 -5.25 -15.20
N SER A 84 -11.89 -5.87 -15.99
CA SER A 84 -13.21 -5.32 -16.33
C SER A 84 -14.30 -6.27 -15.87
N TYR A 85 -15.23 -5.76 -15.06
CA TYR A 85 -16.37 -6.51 -14.58
C TYR A 85 -17.62 -6.14 -15.37
N THR A 86 -18.24 -7.13 -16.03
CA THR A 86 -19.52 -6.92 -16.72
C THR A 86 -20.66 -7.55 -15.93
N SER A 87 -21.65 -6.74 -15.57
CA SER A 87 -22.85 -7.18 -14.86
C SER A 87 -24.07 -6.38 -15.30
N ASN A 88 -25.20 -7.05 -15.51
CA ASN A 88 -26.45 -6.43 -15.96
C ASN A 88 -26.25 -5.51 -17.19
N CYS A 89 -25.51 -5.99 -18.20
CA CYS A 89 -25.16 -5.25 -19.42
C CYS A 89 -24.36 -3.95 -19.19
N LYS A 90 -23.80 -3.72 -18.00
CA LYS A 90 -22.87 -2.63 -17.71
C LYS A 90 -21.47 -3.18 -17.48
N THR A 91 -20.49 -2.63 -18.16
CA THR A 91 -19.07 -2.93 -17.96
C THR A 91 -18.46 -1.85 -17.08
N TRP A 92 -17.93 -2.27 -15.94
CA TRP A 92 -17.16 -1.44 -15.02
C TRP A 92 -15.70 -1.76 -15.24
N TYR A 93 -14.90 -0.72 -15.41
CA TYR A 93 -13.45 -0.84 -15.50
C TYR A 93 -12.90 -0.55 -14.12
N ALA A 94 -12.02 -1.41 -13.62
CA ALA A 94 -11.18 -1.08 -12.49
C ALA A 94 -10.20 0.03 -12.92
N LEU A 95 -10.72 1.25 -13.03
CA LEU A 95 -9.93 2.43 -13.34
C LEU A 95 -9.13 2.80 -12.09
N LEU A 96 -7.98 3.42 -12.34
CA LEU A 96 -6.85 3.72 -11.45
C LEU A 96 -7.16 4.68 -10.28
N PHE A 97 -8.40 4.70 -9.78
CA PHE A 97 -8.88 5.64 -8.79
C PHE A 97 -9.82 4.92 -7.79
N PRO A 98 -9.37 4.70 -6.54
CA PRO A 98 -10.17 4.10 -5.47
C PRO A 98 -11.29 5.01 -4.93
N ARG A 99 -11.70 6.02 -5.71
CA ARG A 99 -12.73 7.02 -5.38
C ARG A 99 -13.86 7.08 -6.41
N LEU A 100 -13.83 6.25 -7.46
CA LEU A 100 -14.93 6.21 -8.42
C LEU A 100 -15.96 5.16 -8.01
N PRO A 101 -17.27 5.39 -8.21
CA PRO A 101 -18.32 4.42 -7.93
C PRO A 101 -18.29 3.15 -8.83
N ALA A 102 -17.24 3.00 -9.62
CA ALA A 102 -16.95 1.89 -10.53
C ALA A 102 -15.77 1.01 -10.05
N CYS A 103 -15.13 1.45 -8.95
CA CYS A 103 -14.36 0.68 -7.99
C CYS A 103 -14.78 1.15 -6.59
#